data_AF-A0A936G5L2-F1
#
_entry.id   AF-A0A936G5L2-F1
#
_cell.length_a   1.000
_cell.length_b   1.000
_cell.length_c   1.000
_cell.angle_alpha   90.00
_cell.angle_beta   90.00
_cell.angle_gamma   90.00
#
_symmetry.space_group_name_H-M   'P 1'
#
loop_
_entity.id
_entity.type
_entity.pdbx_description
1 polymer ?
#
loop_
_entity_poly.entity_id
_entity_poly.type
_entity_poly.pdbx_seq_one_letter_code
_entity_poly.pdbx_strand_id
1 'polypeptide(L)'
;MNERRPMFLFYFSITLAICSSALYHFVAKSTPADVNFSVSLIVTYAVALGVTLIAALLFPADNGFVAELKNLNWASFLLAVAIVGIEFGFLLTYRAGWNLGIAAVLVNVVASLILLPVAIIFFKDKISWVNIAGIFVCLAGLVMLNWKR
;
A
#
# COMPACT_ATOMS: atom_id res chain seq x y z
N MET A 1 32.58 2.68 -5.11
CA MET A 1 31.18 2.36 -4.76
C MET A 1 30.31 2.76 -5.94
N ASN A 2 29.51 1.84 -6.46
CA ASN A 2 29.01 1.85 -7.84
C ASN A 2 27.63 2.55 -7.93
N GLU A 3 27.52 3.69 -8.61
CA GLU A 3 26.27 4.46 -8.77
C GLU A 3 25.16 3.70 -9.54
N ARG A 4 25.44 2.50 -10.08
CA ARG A 4 24.45 1.65 -10.74
C ARG A 4 23.53 0.86 -9.80
N ARG A 5 23.96 0.55 -8.56
CA ARG A 5 23.09 -0.13 -7.56
C ARG A 5 21.89 0.73 -7.11
N PRO A 6 22.02 2.05 -6.82
CA PRO A 6 20.89 2.85 -6.38
C PRO A 6 19.81 2.99 -7.47
N MET A 7 20.19 3.13 -8.75
CA MET A 7 19.20 3.21 -9.83
C MET A 7 18.44 1.89 -10.04
N PHE A 8 19.12 0.74 -10.03
CA PHE A 8 18.42 -0.54 -10.15
C PHE A 8 17.42 -0.76 -9.01
N LEU A 9 17.82 -0.54 -7.76
CA LEU A 9 16.94 -0.69 -6.60
C LEU A 9 15.74 0.26 -6.67
N PHE A 10 15.96 1.49 -7.13
CA PHE A 10 14.89 2.46 -7.31
C PHE A 10 13.85 1.97 -8.34
N TYR A 11 14.28 1.64 -9.57
CA TYR A 11 13.36 1.18 -10.61
C TYR A 11 12.71 -0.16 -10.28
N PHE A 12 13.47 -1.09 -9.69
CA PHE A 12 12.95 -2.39 -9.31
C PHE A 12 11.89 -2.28 -8.21
N SER A 13 12.16 -1.53 -7.14
CA SER A 13 11.23 -1.39 -6.01
C SER A 13 9.93 -0.72 -6.43
N ILE A 14 9.98 0.35 -7.24
CA ILE A 14 8.76 1.02 -7.70
C ILE A 14 7.96 0.15 -8.67
N THR A 15 8.64 -0.57 -9.57
CA THR A 15 7.96 -1.51 -10.49
C THR A 15 7.30 -2.64 -9.72
N LEU A 16 8.00 -3.23 -8.74
CA LEU A 16 7.46 -4.28 -7.89
C LEU A 16 6.22 -3.79 -7.12
N ALA A 17 6.26 -2.57 -6.57
CA ALA A 17 5.13 -1.97 -5.87
C ALA A 17 3.92 -1.75 -6.79
N ILE A 18 4.13 -1.23 -8.00
CA ILE A 18 3.05 -1.01 -8.99
C ILE A 18 2.42 -2.34 -9.40
N CYS A 19 3.24 -3.34 -9.78
CA CYS A 19 2.75 -4.65 -10.18
C CYS A 19 1.99 -5.34 -9.04
N SER A 20 2.51 -5.26 -7.81
CA SER A 20 1.86 -5.83 -6.63
C SER A 20 0.52 -5.13 -6.32
N SER A 21 0.47 -3.81 -6.44
CA SER A 21 -0.76 -3.02 -6.25
C SER A 21 -1.83 -3.36 -7.29
N ALA A 22 -1.45 -3.49 -8.56
CA ALA A 22 -2.37 -3.91 -9.61
C ALA A 22 -2.91 -5.33 -9.37
N LEU A 23 -2.04 -6.27 -9.00
CA LEU A 23 -2.43 -7.64 -8.66
C LEU A 23 -3.36 -7.66 -7.43
N TYR A 24 -3.04 -6.89 -6.40
CA TYR A 24 -3.86 -6.75 -5.20
C TYR A 24 -5.29 -6.32 -5.55
N HIS A 25 -5.46 -5.23 -6.30
CA HIS A 25 -6.79 -4.74 -6.66
C HIS A 25 -7.56 -5.74 -7.53
N PHE A 26 -6.89 -6.41 -8.46
CA PHE A 26 -7.49 -7.44 -9.31
C PHE A 26 -7.98 -8.65 -8.50
N VAL A 27 -7.15 -9.19 -7.61
CA VAL A 27 -7.48 -10.36 -6.80
C VAL A 27 -8.51 -10.02 -5.72
N ALA A 28 -8.40 -8.85 -5.08
CA ALA A 28 -9.38 -8.38 -4.10
C ALA A 28 -10.77 -8.20 -4.73
N LYS A 29 -10.87 -7.67 -5.96
CA LYS A 29 -12.15 -7.59 -6.69
C LYS A 29 -12.69 -8.96 -7.10
N SER A 30 -11.80 -9.91 -7.37
CA SER A 30 -12.14 -11.28 -7.77
C SER A 30 -12.49 -12.18 -6.57
N THR A 31 -12.30 -11.70 -5.34
CA THR A 31 -12.61 -12.45 -4.13
C THR A 31 -14.12 -12.66 -4.05
N PRO A 32 -14.60 -13.92 -3.93
CA PRO A 32 -16.03 -14.20 -3.93
C PRO A 32 -16.78 -13.43 -2.82
N ALA A 33 -17.93 -12.86 -3.18
CA ALA A 33 -18.72 -12.02 -2.28
C ALA A 33 -19.49 -12.83 -1.23
N ASP A 34 -19.78 -14.10 -1.54
CA ASP A 34 -20.46 -15.09 -0.72
C ASP A 34 -19.59 -15.66 0.41
N VAL A 35 -18.25 -15.58 0.28
CA VAL A 35 -17.32 -15.99 1.34
C VAL A 35 -17.30 -14.92 2.45
N ASN A 36 -17.31 -15.37 3.70
CA ASN A 36 -17.10 -14.51 4.86
C ASN A 36 -15.74 -13.80 4.73
N PHE A 37 -15.73 -12.47 4.71
CA PHE A 37 -14.50 -11.70 4.46
C PHE A 37 -13.44 -11.96 5.55
N SER A 38 -13.84 -12.16 6.81
CA SER A 38 -12.90 -12.44 7.91
C SER A 38 -12.17 -13.75 7.67
N VAL A 39 -12.89 -14.79 7.21
CA VAL A 39 -12.28 -16.09 6.87
C VAL A 39 -11.30 -15.94 5.71
N SER A 40 -11.69 -15.19 4.67
CA SER A 40 -10.79 -14.91 3.54
C SER A 40 -9.50 -14.23 4.00
N LEU A 41 -9.59 -13.23 4.87
CA LEU A 41 -8.43 -12.49 5.36
C LEU A 41 -7.55 -13.31 6.30
N ILE A 42 -8.12 -14.19 7.14
CA ILE A 42 -7.32 -15.13 7.95
C ILE A 42 -6.43 -15.99 7.04
N VAL A 43 -6.99 -16.52 5.94
CA VAL A 43 -6.21 -17.31 4.98
C VAL A 43 -5.17 -16.44 4.28
N THR A 44 -5.53 -15.23 3.83
CA THR A 44 -4.58 -14.30 3.22
C THR A 44 -3.39 -14.01 4.14
N TYR A 45 -3.63 -13.73 5.43
CA TYR A 45 -2.55 -13.47 6.39
C TYR A 45 -1.72 -14.71 6.71
N ALA A 46 -2.32 -15.90 6.78
CA ALA A 46 -1.58 -17.13 6.96
C ALA A 46 -0.63 -17.40 5.79
N VAL A 47 -1.09 -17.18 4.55
CA VAL A 47 -0.25 -17.29 3.35
C VAL A 47 0.84 -16.22 3.35
N ALA A 48 0.50 -14.97 3.64
CA ALA A 48 1.46 -13.88 3.72
C ALA A 48 2.56 -14.15 4.77
N LEU A 49 2.18 -14.69 5.93
CA LEU A 49 3.12 -15.11 6.97
C LEU A 49 4.06 -16.22 6.47
N GLY A 50 3.52 -17.23 5.76
CA GLY A 50 4.34 -18.27 5.16
C GLY A 50 5.38 -17.71 4.17
N VAL A 51 4.96 -16.78 3.30
CA VAL A 51 5.85 -16.14 2.33
C VAL A 51 6.93 -15.30 3.03
N THR A 52 6.59 -14.54 4.06
CA THR A 52 7.58 -13.73 4.79
C THR A 52 8.53 -14.57 5.63
N LEU A 53 8.09 -15.71 6.17
CA LEU A 53 8.98 -16.68 6.82
C LEU A 53 9.98 -17.29 5.83
N ILE A 54 9.54 -17.65 4.61
CA ILE A 54 10.46 -18.11 3.56
C ILE A 54 11.46 -17.00 3.20
N ALA A 55 11.00 -15.75 3.06
CA ALA A 55 11.88 -14.62 2.81
C ALA A 55 12.91 -14.43 3.95
N ALA A 56 12.51 -14.59 5.21
CA ALA A 56 13.42 -14.50 6.35
C ALA A 56 14.51 -15.60 6.34
N LEU A 57 14.24 -16.76 5.74
CA LEU A 57 15.24 -17.81 5.53
C LEU A 57 16.21 -17.48 4.39
N LEU A 58 15.72 -16.83 3.33
CA LEU A 58 16.54 -16.39 2.19
C LEU A 58 17.37 -15.13 2.49
N PHE A 59 16.90 -14.31 3.41
CA PHE A 59 17.55 -13.07 3.86
C PHE A 59 17.68 -13.07 5.39
N PRO A 60 18.63 -13.84 5.95
CA PRO A 60 18.79 -13.97 7.40
C PRO A 60 19.19 -12.64 8.05
N ALA A 61 18.67 -12.40 9.26
CA ALA A 61 19.08 -11.26 10.07
C ALA A 61 20.49 -11.45 10.64
N ASP A 62 21.37 -10.47 10.46
CA ASP A 62 22.77 -10.53 10.90
C ASP A 62 22.91 -10.76 12.42
N ASN A 63 22.02 -10.15 13.22
CA ASN A 63 22.01 -10.26 14.69
C ASN A 63 21.14 -11.41 15.21
N GLY A 64 20.55 -12.21 14.32
CA GLY A 64 19.63 -13.29 14.65
C GLY A 64 18.17 -12.84 14.81
N PHE A 65 17.25 -13.73 14.46
CA PHE A 65 15.81 -13.46 14.39
C PHE A 65 15.20 -12.95 15.71
N VAL A 66 15.58 -13.57 16.84
CA VAL A 66 15.05 -13.20 18.17
C VAL A 66 15.54 -11.82 18.61
N ALA A 67 16.75 -11.41 18.19
CA ALA A 67 17.26 -10.08 18.50
C ALA A 67 16.45 -9.01 17.74
N GLU A 68 16.15 -9.24 16.47
CA GLU A 68 15.34 -8.31 15.67
C GLU A 68 13.89 -8.23 16.16
N LEU A 69 13.32 -9.31 16.69
CA LEU A 69 11.99 -9.26 17.33
C LEU A 69 11.95 -8.29 18.52
N LYS A 70 13.05 -8.17 19.27
CA LYS A 70 13.15 -7.23 20.40
C LYS A 70 13.30 -5.77 19.94
N ASN A 71 13.75 -5.56 18.71
CA ASN A 71 13.89 -4.22 18.12
C ASN A 71 12.58 -3.72 17.50
N LEU A 72 11.53 -4.56 17.42
CA LEU A 72 10.23 -4.12 16.94
C LEU A 72 9.67 -3.02 17.85
N ASN A 73 9.04 -2.03 17.23
CA ASN A 73 8.48 -0.89 17.92
C ASN A 73 6.98 -0.75 17.60
N TRP A 74 6.37 0.30 18.16
CA TRP A 74 4.95 0.61 17.97
C TRP A 74 4.53 0.72 16.49
N ALA A 75 5.45 1.10 15.58
CA ALA A 75 5.14 1.23 14.16
C ALA A 75 4.79 -0.13 13.53
N SER A 76 5.40 -1.23 13.96
CA SER A 76 5.06 -2.57 13.46
C SER A 76 3.63 -2.98 13.82
N PHE A 77 3.19 -2.65 15.04
CA PHE A 77 1.82 -2.91 15.48
C PHE A 77 0.81 -2.03 14.76
N LEU A 78 1.10 -0.73 14.62
CA LEU A 78 0.22 0.18 13.89
C LEU A 78 0.13 -0.16 12.40
N LEU A 79 1.23 -0.61 11.80
CA LEU A 79 1.26 -1.09 10.43
C LEU A 79 0.35 -2.31 10.24
N ALA A 80 0.34 -3.26 11.19
CA ALA A 80 -0.57 -4.39 11.13
C ALA A 80 -2.05 -3.95 11.13
N VAL A 81 -2.42 -3.00 11.99
CA VAL A 81 -3.77 -2.42 12.01
C VAL A 81 -4.11 -1.73 10.69
N ALA A 82 -3.17 -0.97 10.13
CA ALA A 82 -3.35 -0.30 8.85
C ALA A 82 -3.55 -1.27 7.68
N ILE A 83 -2.75 -2.35 7.62
CA ILE A 83 -2.90 -3.40 6.60
C ILE A 83 -4.29 -4.03 6.68
N VAL A 84 -4.76 -4.36 7.89
CA VAL A 84 -6.12 -4.88 8.10
C VAL A 84 -7.17 -3.87 7.62
N GLY A 85 -7.06 -2.61 7.99
CA GLY A 85 -7.99 -1.56 7.54
C GLY A 85 -8.05 -1.41 6.01
N ILE A 86 -6.90 -1.48 5.33
CA ILE A 86 -6.79 -1.39 3.86
C ILE A 86 -7.50 -2.57 3.19
N GLU A 87 -7.19 -3.79 3.63
CA GLU A 87 -7.77 -5.03 3.10
C GLU A 87 -9.30 -5.04 3.25
N PHE A 88 -9.79 -4.72 4.44
CA PHE A 88 -11.23 -4.57 4.71
C PHE A 88 -11.86 -3.48 3.84
N GLY A 89 -11.24 -2.30 3.78
CA GLY A 89 -11.76 -1.15 3.05
C GLY A 89 -11.93 -1.43 1.56
N PHE A 90 -10.94 -2.04 0.92
CA PHE A 90 -11.02 -2.37 -0.50
C PHE A 90 -11.97 -3.52 -0.80
N LEU A 91 -12.01 -4.57 0.03
CA LEU A 91 -12.99 -5.65 -0.13
C LEU A 91 -14.42 -5.11 -0.05
N LEU A 92 -14.73 -4.28 0.95
CA LEU A 92 -16.05 -3.65 1.10
C LEU A 92 -16.36 -2.72 -0.08
N THR A 93 -15.39 -1.91 -0.51
CA THR A 93 -15.54 -1.01 -1.67
C THR A 93 -15.89 -1.80 -2.93
N TYR A 94 -15.19 -2.90 -3.18
CA TYR A 94 -15.42 -3.75 -4.35
C TYR A 94 -16.72 -4.55 -4.30
N ARG A 95 -17.12 -5.02 -3.11
CA ARG A 95 -18.43 -5.66 -2.87
C ARG A 95 -19.59 -4.68 -3.01
N ALA A 96 -19.39 -3.41 -2.65
CA ALA A 96 -20.35 -2.33 -2.88
C ALA A 96 -20.51 -1.95 -4.38
N GLY A 97 -19.84 -2.66 -5.29
CA GLY A 97 -20.00 -2.47 -6.73
C GLY A 97 -19.14 -1.34 -7.32
N TRP A 98 -18.19 -0.78 -6.57
CA TRP A 98 -17.30 0.25 -7.12
C TRP A 98 -16.43 -0.28 -8.26
N ASN A 99 -16.16 0.62 -9.21
CA ASN A 99 -15.23 0.38 -10.31
C ASN A 99 -13.80 0.25 -9.79
N LEU A 100 -13.10 -0.81 -10.22
CA LEU A 100 -11.78 -1.19 -9.73
C LEU A 100 -10.78 -0.03 -9.82
N GLY A 101 -10.65 0.58 -11.00
CA GLY A 101 -9.71 1.66 -11.25
C GLY A 101 -10.06 2.95 -10.51
N ILE A 102 -11.34 3.36 -10.53
CA ILE A 102 -11.78 4.62 -9.90
C ILE A 102 -11.60 4.56 -8.38
N ALA A 103 -11.97 3.44 -7.75
CA ALA A 103 -11.79 3.25 -6.31
C ALA A 103 -10.30 3.28 -5.91
N ALA A 104 -9.44 2.56 -6.64
CA ALA A 104 -8.01 2.53 -6.37
C ALA A 104 -7.37 3.93 -6.50
N VAL A 105 -7.71 4.67 -7.56
CA VAL A 105 -7.21 6.04 -7.76
C VAL A 105 -7.71 6.98 -6.66
N LEU A 106 -9.02 6.94 -6.34
CA LEU A 106 -9.61 7.78 -5.30
C LEU A 106 -8.94 7.57 -3.95
N VAL A 107 -8.82 6.33 -3.49
CA VAL A 107 -8.22 6.01 -2.19
C VAL A 107 -6.77 6.46 -2.13
N ASN A 108 -5.97 6.16 -3.15
CA ASN A 108 -4.56 6.55 -3.16
C ASN A 108 -4.37 8.07 -3.20
N VAL A 109 -5.12 8.79 -4.04
CA VAL A 109 -5.05 10.25 -4.11
C VAL A 109 -5.43 10.87 -2.76
N VAL A 110 -6.57 10.48 -2.19
CA VAL A 110 -7.03 11.03 -0.90
C VAL A 110 -6.05 10.69 0.23
N ALA A 111 -5.53 9.46 0.28
CA ALA A 111 -4.51 9.07 1.26
C ALA A 111 -3.23 9.90 1.09
N SER A 112 -2.74 10.12 -0.13
CA SER A 112 -1.59 10.98 -0.40
C SER A 112 -1.82 12.42 0.06
N LEU A 113 -3.02 12.97 -0.11
CA LEU A 113 -3.35 14.32 0.37
C LEU A 113 -3.38 14.41 1.89
N ILE A 114 -3.83 13.37 2.60
CA ILE A 114 -3.79 13.29 4.06
C ILE A 114 -2.35 13.16 4.57
N LEU A 115 -1.52 12.40 3.87
CA LEU A 115 -0.10 12.22 4.21
C LEU A 115 0.73 13.49 3.97
N LEU A 116 0.29 14.38 3.09
CA LEU A 116 1.06 15.55 2.70
C LEU A 116 1.33 16.52 3.88
N PRO A 117 0.35 16.93 4.71
CA PRO A 117 0.63 17.65 5.95
C PRO A 117 1.59 16.92 6.90
N VAL A 118 1.46 15.59 7.00
CA VAL A 118 2.33 14.77 7.86
C VAL A 118 3.77 14.80 7.34
N ALA A 119 3.98 14.69 6.03
CA ALA A 119 5.27 14.79 5.37
C ALA A 119 5.93 16.17 5.62
N ILE A 120 5.18 17.25 5.49
CA ILE A 120 5.69 18.61 5.73
C ILE A 120 6.07 18.80 7.21
N ILE A 121 5.21 18.40 8.14
CA ILE A 121 5.36 18.70 9.57
C ILE A 121 6.42 17.80 10.21
N PHE A 122 6.35 16.49 9.97
CA PHE A 122 7.21 15.51 10.64
C PHE A 122 8.51 15.23 9.88
N PHE A 123 8.44 15.13 8.55
CA PHE A 123 9.60 14.80 7.71
C PHE A 123 10.29 16.03 7.13
N LYS A 124 9.70 17.23 7.30
CA LYS A 124 10.22 18.52 6.82
C LYS A 124 10.45 18.56 5.32
N ASP A 125 9.61 17.83 4.58
CA ASP A 125 9.66 17.81 3.12
C ASP A 125 9.36 19.19 2.54
N LYS A 126 10.20 19.62 1.58
CA LYS A 126 9.99 20.89 0.86
C LYS A 126 9.01 20.67 -0.28
N ILE A 127 7.86 21.31 -0.20
CA ILE A 127 6.88 21.32 -1.30
C ILE A 127 7.17 22.48 -2.24
N SER A 128 7.35 22.16 -3.52
CA SER A 128 7.49 23.17 -4.57
C SER A 128 6.13 23.68 -5.06
N TRP A 129 6.11 24.85 -5.68
CA TRP A 129 4.91 25.36 -6.37
C TRP A 129 4.39 24.41 -7.46
N VAL A 130 5.28 23.62 -8.08
CA VAL A 130 4.91 22.60 -9.08
C VAL A 130 4.16 21.45 -8.43
N ASN A 131 4.59 21.00 -7.24
CA ASN A 131 3.91 19.93 -6.51
C ASN A 131 2.49 20.37 -6.12
N ILE A 132 2.32 21.63 -5.71
CA ILE A 132 1.01 22.22 -5.41
C ILE A 132 0.11 22.22 -6.65
N ALA A 133 0.62 22.68 -7.80
CA ALA A 133 -0.12 22.61 -9.05
C ALA A 133 -0.50 21.16 -9.41
N GLY A 134 0.41 20.20 -9.22
CA GLY A 134 0.15 18.77 -9.43
C GLY A 134 -0.97 18.21 -8.57
N ILE A 135 -1.09 18.66 -7.31
CA ILE A 135 -2.21 18.30 -6.42
C ILE A 135 -3.54 18.77 -7.00
N PHE A 136 -3.63 20.03 -7.47
CA PHE A 136 -4.85 20.54 -8.10
C PHE A 136 -5.21 19.75 -9.36
N VAL A 137 -4.22 19.36 -10.16
CA VAL A 137 -4.44 18.50 -11.34
C VAL A 137 -4.95 17.11 -10.96
N CYS A 138 -4.39 16.49 -9.90
CA CYS A 138 -4.88 15.20 -9.39
C CYS A 138 -6.33 15.31 -8.90
N LEU A 139 -6.68 16.39 -8.19
CA LEU A 139 -8.05 16.65 -7.73
C LEU A 139 -9.02 16.84 -8.89
N ALA A 140 -8.63 17.60 -9.92
CA ALA A 140 -9.42 17.78 -11.12
C ALA A 140 -9.65 16.44 -11.85
N GLY A 141 -8.59 15.65 -12.03
CA GLY A 141 -8.69 14.32 -12.62
C GLY A 141 -9.60 13.38 -11.82
N LEU A 142 -9.55 13.45 -10.49
CA LEU A 142 -10.42 12.67 -9.61
C LEU A 142 -11.90 13.07 -9.78
N VAL A 143 -12.19 14.37 -9.84
CA VAL A 143 -13.54 14.88 -10.08
C VAL A 143 -14.06 14.40 -11.44
N MET A 144 -13.22 14.44 -12.48
CA MET A 144 -13.58 13.94 -13.81
C MET A 144 -13.87 12.43 -13.81
N LEU A 145 -13.04 11.63 -13.13
CA LEU A 145 -13.22 10.17 -13.04
C LEU A 145 -14.49 9.78 -12.30
N ASN A 146 -14.90 10.57 -11.29
CA ASN A 146 -16.11 10.32 -10.52
C ASN A 146 -17.35 11.04 -11.10
N TRP A 147 -17.20 11.77 -12.21
CA TRP A 147 -18.31 12.48 -12.83
C TRP A 147 -19.25 11.48 -13.52
N LYS A 148 -20.31 11.07 -12.81
CA LYS A 148 -21.40 10.29 -13.41
C LYS A 148 -22.16 11.17 -14.41
N ARG A 149 -22.15 10.76 -15.67
CA ARG A 149 -23.09 11.24 -16.69
C ARG A 149 -24.14 10.16 -16.93
#